data_AF-A0A3P2RG70-F1
#
_entry.id   AF-A0A3P2RG70-F1
#
_cell.length_a   1.000
_cell.length_b   1.000
_cell.length_c   1.000
_cell.angle_alpha   90.00
_cell.angle_beta   90.00
_cell.angle_gamma   90.00
#
_symmetry.space_group_name_H-M   'P 1'
#
loop_
_entity.id
_entity.type
_entity.pdbx_description
1 polymer ?
#
loop_
_entity_poly.entity_id
_entity_poly.type
_entity_poly.pdbx_seq_one_letter_code
_entity_poly.pdbx_strand_id
1 'polypeptide(L)'
;MPFKQYDKELGFYIGESDLPSDNPDWGNTDVDLPGEIGQGYIFVFDENIQMWRSLNESQWQDYLAEKMTRLPDDDEQFKAMVTGQLVSLSKSVVSATTQLMLTTRSVTELQTQVKQLTEAKEEAQHV
;
A
#
# COMPACT_ATOMS: atom_id res chain seq x y z
N MET A 1 17.83 0.80 6.25
CA MET A 1 16.64 0.31 5.55
C MET A 1 15.46 1.10 6.07
N PRO A 2 14.52 1.53 5.22
CA PRO A 2 13.35 2.27 5.68
C PRO A 2 12.44 1.37 6.52
N PHE A 3 11.75 1.96 7.48
CA PHE A 3 10.70 1.33 8.28
C PHE A 3 9.46 1.15 7.42
N LYS A 4 8.87 -0.04 7.52
CA LYS A 4 7.54 -0.33 6.97
C LYS A 4 6.53 0.02 8.07
N GLN A 5 5.56 0.83 7.68
CA GLN A 5 4.51 1.31 8.56
C GLN A 5 3.24 0.50 8.32
N TYR A 6 2.53 0.18 9.40
CA TYR A 6 1.26 -0.53 9.35
C TYR A 6 0.28 0.02 10.38
N ASP A 7 -1.00 -0.24 10.15
CA ASP A 7 -2.05 0.07 11.11
C ASP A 7 -2.02 -0.93 12.27
N LYS A 8 -1.96 -0.49 13.54
CA LYS A 8 -1.85 -1.42 14.69
C LYS A 8 -3.10 -2.26 14.92
N GLU A 9 -4.27 -1.80 14.49
CA GLU A 9 -5.54 -2.49 14.71
C GLU A 9 -5.76 -3.61 13.69
N LEU A 10 -5.53 -3.26 12.42
CA LEU A 10 -5.80 -4.08 11.25
C LEU A 10 -4.54 -4.70 10.65
N GLY A 11 -3.35 -4.32 11.08
CA GLY A 11 -2.07 -4.82 10.59
C GLY A 11 -1.73 -4.45 9.14
N PHE A 12 -2.61 -3.76 8.40
CA PHE A 12 -2.40 -3.55 6.98
C PHE A 12 -1.25 -2.56 6.71
N TYR A 13 -0.51 -2.84 5.65
CA TYR A 13 0.63 -2.02 5.22
C TYR A 13 0.19 -0.65 4.71
N ILE A 14 0.81 0.40 5.24
CA ILE A 14 0.52 1.80 4.92
C ILE A 14 1.56 2.38 3.96
N GLY A 15 2.85 2.14 4.23
CA GLY A 15 3.94 2.75 3.46
C GLY A 15 5.33 2.51 4.06
N GLU A 16 6.36 3.09 3.44
CA GLU A 16 7.73 3.09 3.96
C GLU A 16 8.17 4.50 4.35
N SER A 17 9.02 4.60 5.36
CA SER A 17 9.60 5.86 5.84
C SER A 17 10.99 5.62 6.42
N ASP A 18 11.91 6.57 6.23
CA ASP A 18 13.24 6.52 6.84
C ASP A 18 13.20 6.71 8.36
N LEU A 19 12.10 7.26 8.88
CA LEU A 19 11.87 7.48 10.31
C LEU A 19 10.62 6.72 10.78
N PRO A 20 10.60 6.25 12.05
CA PRO A 20 9.39 5.72 12.65
C PRO A 20 8.25 6.73 12.60
N SER A 21 7.02 6.26 12.46
CA SER A 21 5.83 7.12 12.55
C SER A 21 5.65 7.64 13.97
N ASP A 22 5.35 8.94 14.08
CA ASP A 22 4.90 9.58 15.33
C ASP A 22 3.40 9.35 15.59
N ASN A 23 2.68 8.74 14.64
CA ASN A 23 1.26 8.42 14.82
C ASN A 23 1.11 7.26 15.83
N PRO A 24 0.40 7.47 16.95
CA PRO A 24 0.21 6.43 17.96
C PRO A 24 -0.52 5.19 17.44
N ASP A 25 -1.35 5.34 16.40
CA ASP A 25 -2.14 4.24 15.82
C ASP A 25 -1.31 3.38 14.85
N TRP A 26 -0.09 3.80 14.52
CA TRP A 26 0.75 3.10 13.55
C TRP A 26 1.88 2.33 14.22
N GLY A 27 2.12 1.13 13.69
CA GLY A 27 3.26 0.28 13.99
C GLY A 27 4.39 0.55 12.99
N ASN A 28 5.61 0.24 13.42
CA ASN A 28 6.80 0.33 12.59
C ASN A 28 7.54 -1.00 12.68
N THR A 29 8.04 -1.49 11.54
CA THR A 29 8.85 -2.70 11.48
C THR A 29 9.90 -2.55 10.39
N ASP A 30 11.08 -3.14 10.61
CA ASP A 30 12.13 -3.23 9.59
C ASP A 30 11.98 -4.48 8.70
N VAL A 31 11.13 -5.43 9.10
CA VAL A 31 10.85 -6.68 8.38
C VAL A 31 10.42 -6.39 6.94
N ASP A 32 11.10 -7.05 6.00
CA ASP A 32 10.84 -6.90 4.57
C ASP A 32 9.52 -7.54 4.14
N LEU A 33 8.85 -6.90 3.17
CA LEU A 33 7.65 -7.44 2.55
C LEU A 33 7.99 -8.71 1.74
N PRO A 34 7.10 -9.72 1.72
CA PRO A 34 7.34 -10.98 1.03
C PRO A 34 7.12 -10.89 -0.49
N GLY A 35 6.80 -9.69 -0.99
CA GLY A 35 6.55 -9.44 -2.41
C GLY A 35 6.47 -7.95 -2.73
N GLU A 36 6.29 -7.62 -4.00
CA GLU A 36 6.21 -6.25 -4.46
C GLU A 36 4.81 -5.65 -4.25
N ILE A 37 4.78 -4.38 -3.87
CA ILE A 37 3.55 -3.60 -3.76
C ILE A 37 2.93 -3.40 -5.15
N GLY A 38 1.62 -3.59 -5.27
CA GLY A 38 0.87 -3.34 -6.52
C GLY A 38 0.63 -4.57 -7.40
N GLN A 39 1.05 -5.76 -6.97
CA GLN A 39 0.72 -7.02 -7.67
C GLN A 39 -0.66 -7.60 -7.29
N GLY A 40 -1.58 -6.79 -6.77
CA GLY A 40 -2.91 -7.22 -6.34
C GLY A 40 -2.96 -7.91 -4.98
N TYR A 41 -1.86 -7.86 -4.21
CA TYR A 41 -1.80 -8.34 -2.84
C TYR A 41 -1.92 -7.18 -1.85
N ILE A 42 -2.56 -7.47 -0.72
CA ILE A 42 -2.59 -6.61 0.46
C ILE A 42 -1.68 -7.26 1.50
N PHE A 43 -0.77 -6.49 2.07
CA PHE A 43 0.14 -6.98 3.09
C PHE A 43 -0.39 -6.65 4.47
N VAL A 44 -0.39 -7.64 5.35
CA VAL A 44 -0.81 -7.51 6.75
C VAL A 44 0.31 -8.02 7.64
N PHE A 45 0.73 -7.20 8.60
CA PHE A 45 1.74 -7.57 9.58
C PHE A 45 1.09 -8.29 10.77
N ASP A 46 1.67 -9.43 11.13
CA ASP A 46 1.31 -10.17 12.34
C ASP A 46 2.39 -9.96 13.40
N GLU A 47 2.11 -9.10 14.37
CA GLU A 47 3.03 -8.75 15.45
C GLU A 47 3.41 -9.97 16.32
N ASN A 48 2.56 -10.99 16.43
CA ASN A 48 2.83 -12.14 17.30
C ASN A 48 3.97 -13.01 16.78
N ILE A 49 4.11 -13.07 15.45
CA ILE A 49 5.16 -13.84 14.77
C ILE A 49 6.17 -12.95 14.04
N GLN A 50 5.98 -11.62 14.08
CA GLN A 50 6.83 -10.62 13.44
C GLN A 50 7.00 -10.86 11.94
N MET A 51 5.91 -11.16 11.24
CA MET A 51 5.94 -11.48 9.81
C MET A 51 4.78 -10.83 9.03
N TRP A 52 5.07 -10.49 7.79
CA TRP A 52 4.08 -10.07 6.80
C TRP A 52 3.38 -11.26 6.16
N ARG A 53 2.08 -11.13 5.96
CA ARG A 53 1.24 -12.04 5.18
C ARG A 53 0.73 -11.30 3.94
N SER A 54 0.89 -11.91 2.77
CA SER A 54 0.30 -11.43 1.53
C SER A 54 -1.09 -12.04 1.35
N LEU A 55 -2.12 -11.20 1.28
CA LEU A 55 -3.50 -11.60 1.09
C LEU A 55 -3.95 -11.19 -0.31
N ASN A 56 -4.56 -12.12 -1.05
CA ASN A 56 -5.32 -11.77 -2.24
C ASN A 56 -6.68 -11.14 -1.86
N GLU A 57 -7.47 -10.72 -2.86
CA GLU A 57 -8.75 -10.04 -2.60
C GLU A 57 -9.71 -10.88 -1.73
N SER A 58 -9.86 -12.18 -1.99
CA SER A 58 -10.76 -13.05 -1.21
C SER A 58 -10.26 -13.18 0.22
N GLN A 59 -8.97 -13.46 0.40
CA GLN A 59 -8.36 -13.61 1.71
C GLN A 59 -8.42 -12.32 2.54
N TRP A 60 -8.34 -11.16 1.87
CA TRP A 60 -8.49 -9.87 2.51
C TRP A 60 -9.92 -9.64 3.04
N GLN A 61 -10.93 -10.01 2.27
CA GLN A 61 -12.33 -9.92 2.72
C GLN A 61 -12.59 -10.81 3.93
N ASP A 62 -12.09 -12.05 3.89
CA ASP A 62 -12.20 -12.99 5.02
C ASP A 62 -11.47 -12.44 6.26
N TYR A 63 -10.28 -11.89 6.07
CA TYR A 63 -9.50 -11.28 7.15
C TYR A 63 -10.23 -10.11 7.82
N LEU A 64 -10.80 -9.19 7.03
CA LEU A 64 -11.56 -8.07 7.56
C LEU A 64 -12.81 -8.53 8.32
N ALA A 65 -13.53 -9.52 7.80
CA ALA A 65 -14.69 -10.09 8.49
C ALA A 65 -14.30 -10.70 9.86
N GLU A 66 -13.19 -11.43 9.93
CA GLU A 66 -12.68 -11.99 11.18
C GLU A 66 -12.28 -10.89 12.18
N LYS A 67 -11.61 -9.83 11.73
CA LYS A 67 -11.23 -8.72 12.61
C LYS A 67 -12.45 -7.96 13.16
N MET A 68 -13.47 -7.76 12.33
CA MET A 68 -14.68 -7.01 12.70
C MET A 68 -15.62 -7.78 13.65
N THR A 69 -15.64 -9.11 13.57
CA THR A 69 -16.43 -9.95 14.51
C THR A 69 -15.91 -9.93 15.95
N ARG A 70 -14.69 -9.44 16.18
CA ARG A 70 -14.10 -9.29 17.52
C ARG A 70 -14.43 -7.96 18.20
N LEU A 71 -15.07 -7.02 17.52
CA LEU A 71 -15.54 -5.76 18.11
C LEU A 71 -16.80 -6.02 18.97
N PRO A 72 -16.92 -5.43 20.18
CA PRO A 72 -18.07 -5.67 21.06
C PRO A 72 -19.41 -5.41 20.35
N ASP A 73 -20.36 -6.28 20.63
CA ASP A 73 -21.71 -6.30 20.06
C ASP A 73 -22.55 -5.16 20.61
N ASP A 74 -23.14 -4.36 19.71
CA ASP A 74 -24.35 -3.58 20.01
C ASP A 74 -25.00 -3.02 18.73
N ASP A 75 -24.33 -3.03 17.57
CA ASP A 75 -24.97 -2.53 16.33
C ASP A 75 -24.41 -3.19 15.05
N GLU A 76 -24.93 -4.38 14.70
CA GLU A 76 -24.52 -5.13 13.50
C GLU A 76 -24.69 -4.32 12.20
N GLN A 77 -25.69 -3.45 12.12
CA GLN A 77 -25.90 -2.60 10.94
C GLN A 77 -24.84 -1.51 10.80
N PHE A 78 -24.40 -0.92 11.92
CA PHE A 78 -23.29 0.01 11.94
C PHE A 78 -21.98 -0.69 11.54
N LYS A 79 -21.72 -1.88 12.09
CA LYS A 79 -20.54 -2.70 11.71
C LYS A 79 -20.55 -3.02 10.22
N ALA A 80 -21.68 -3.45 9.66
CA ALA A 80 -21.80 -3.76 8.23
C ALA A 80 -21.60 -2.52 7.35
N MET A 81 -22.15 -1.37 7.75
CA MET A 81 -21.98 -0.10 7.03
C MET A 81 -20.54 0.40 7.06
N VAL A 82 -19.90 0.39 8.23
CA VAL A 82 -18.48 0.76 8.38
C VAL A 82 -17.59 -0.22 7.63
N THR A 83 -17.91 -1.52 7.65
CA THR A 83 -17.19 -2.54 6.86
C THR A 83 -17.30 -2.25 5.36
N GLY A 84 -18.52 -1.99 4.86
CA GLY A 84 -18.73 -1.66 3.46
C GLY A 84 -17.99 -0.40 3.04
N GLN A 85 -18.01 0.63 3.89
CA GLN A 85 -17.26 1.87 3.67
C GLN A 85 -15.75 1.64 3.69
N LEU A 86 -15.24 0.90 4.67
CA LEU A 86 -13.81 0.60 4.80
C LEU A 86 -13.31 -0.23 3.62
N VAL A 87 -14.05 -1.27 3.20
CA VAL A 87 -13.73 -2.06 2.00
C VAL A 87 -13.75 -1.20 0.75
N SER A 88 -14.74 -0.31 0.61
CA SER A 88 -14.80 0.61 -0.52
C SER A 88 -13.63 1.59 -0.52
N LEU A 89 -13.26 2.14 0.64
CA LEU A 89 -12.10 3.00 0.81
C LEU A 89 -10.80 2.26 0.49
N SER A 90 -10.62 1.03 0.97
CA SER A 90 -9.47 0.20 0.63
C SER A 90 -9.37 -0.05 -0.87
N LYS A 91 -10.49 -0.34 -1.55
CA LYS A 91 -10.53 -0.48 -3.02
C LYS A 91 -10.13 0.82 -3.73
N SER A 92 -10.63 1.97 -3.25
CA SER A 92 -10.25 3.27 -3.79
C SER A 92 -8.78 3.59 -3.58
N VAL A 93 -8.22 3.29 -2.40
CA VAL A 93 -6.79 3.50 -2.10
C VAL A 93 -5.93 2.61 -2.99
N VAL A 94 -6.23 1.31 -3.11
CA VAL A 94 -5.49 0.40 -4.00
C VAL A 94 -5.54 0.85 -5.45
N SER A 95 -6.70 1.30 -5.93
CA SER A 95 -6.86 1.84 -7.29
C SER A 95 -6.03 3.11 -7.49
N ALA A 96 -6.09 4.06 -6.54
CA ALA A 96 -5.32 5.30 -6.58
C ALA A 96 -3.80 5.04 -6.57
N THR A 97 -3.33 4.13 -5.72
CA THR A 97 -1.93 3.71 -5.65
C THR A 97 -1.47 3.07 -6.98
N THR A 98 -2.32 2.25 -7.60
CA THR A 98 -2.04 1.64 -8.90
C THR A 98 -1.92 2.71 -10.00
N GLN A 99 -2.84 3.68 -10.03
CA GLN A 99 -2.81 4.78 -10.98
C GLN A 99 -1.60 5.70 -10.78
N LEU A 100 -1.21 5.95 -9.53
CA LEU A 100 -0.02 6.73 -9.20
C LEU A 100 1.25 6.04 -9.71
N MET A 101 1.35 4.72 -9.53
CA MET A 101 2.49 3.93 -10.03
C MET A 101 2.59 3.98 -11.56
N LEU A 102 1.49 3.74 -12.27
CA LEU A 102 1.45 3.80 -13.73
C LEU A 102 1.86 5.19 -14.24
N THR A 103 1.34 6.24 -13.60
CA THR A 103 1.68 7.63 -13.92
C THR A 103 3.16 7.91 -13.69
N THR A 104 3.70 7.49 -12.56
CA THR A 104 5.13 7.65 -12.22
C THR A 104 6.01 6.97 -13.25
N ARG A 105 5.66 5.75 -13.67
CA ARG A 105 6.39 5.03 -14.72
C ARG A 105 6.38 5.78 -16.04
N SER A 106 5.20 6.25 -16.49
CA SER A 106 5.09 7.03 -17.72
C SER A 106 5.89 8.34 -17.66
N VAL A 107 5.92 9.02 -16.52
CA VAL A 107 6.74 10.23 -16.33
C VAL A 107 8.23 9.91 -16.45
N THR A 108 8.71 8.84 -15.83
CA THR A 108 10.12 8.41 -15.92
C THR A 108 10.51 8.03 -17.36
N GLU A 109 9.63 7.31 -18.06
CA GLU A 109 9.84 6.96 -19.47
C GLU A 109 9.90 8.21 -20.36
N LEU A 110 9.00 9.18 -20.16
CA LEU A 110 9.00 10.46 -20.88
C LEU A 110 10.25 11.30 -20.56
N GLN A 111 10.67 11.38 -19.30
CA GLN A 111 11.90 12.07 -18.91
C GLN A 111 13.13 11.45 -19.60
N THR A 112 13.17 10.13 -19.70
CA THR A 112 14.24 9.40 -20.40
C THR A 112 14.25 9.74 -21.89
N GLN A 113 13.09 9.72 -22.55
CA GLN A 113 12.96 10.06 -23.97
C GLN A 113 13.34 11.52 -24.25
N VAL A 114 12.90 12.46 -23.41
CA VAL A 114 13.25 13.89 -23.54
C VAL A 114 14.76 14.09 -23.39
N LYS A 115 15.41 13.39 -22.45
CA LYS A 115 16.86 13.45 -22.27
C LYS A 115 17.59 12.97 -23.54
N GLN A 116 17.22 11.80 -24.06
CA GLN A 116 17.83 11.24 -25.27
C GLN A 116 17.65 12.15 -26.50
N LEU A 117 16.46 12.74 -26.67
CA LEU A 117 16.19 13.68 -27.76
C LEU A 117 17.00 14.98 -27.62
N THR A 118 17.22 15.44 -26.40
CA THR A 118 18.03 16.64 -26.13
C THR A 118 19.50 16.37 -26.48
N GLU A 119 20.06 15.25 -26.02
CA GLU A 119 21.43 14.83 -26.33
C GLU A 119 21.64 14.65 -27.86
N ALA A 120 20.73 13.95 -28.54
CA ALA A 120 20.80 13.76 -29.99
C ALA A 120 20.69 15.07 -30.77
N LYS A 121 19.90 16.04 -30.28
CA LYS A 121 19.81 17.38 -30.90
C LYS A 121 21.09 18.18 -30.72
N GLU A 122 21.71 18.12 -29.55
CA GLU A 122 22.99 18.80 -29.30
C GLU A 122 24.10 18.22 -30.19
N GLU A 123 24.17 16.90 -30.33
CA GLU A 123 25.10 16.23 -31.25
C GLU A 123 24.88 16.66 -32.71
N ALA A 124 23.63 16.74 -33.17
CA ALA A 124 23.30 17.15 -34.53
C ALA A 124 23.58 18.63 -34.83
N GLN A 125 23.69 19.49 -33.80
CA GLN A 125 24.04 20.91 -33.95
C GLN A 125 25.56 21.18 -33.95
N HIS A 126 26.36 20.20 -33.53
CA HIS A 126 27.82 20.27 -33.47
C HIS A 126 28.53 19.59 -34.66
N VAL A 127 27.77 19.10 -35.64
CA VAL A 127 28.24 18.58 -36.95
C VAL A 127 28.01 19.63 -38.03
#